data_AF-A0ABD4ZEF2-F1
#
_entry.id   AF-A0ABD4ZEF2-F1
#
_cell.length_a   1.000
_cell.length_b   1.000
_cell.length_c   1.000
_cell.angle_alpha   90.00
_cell.angle_beta   90.00
_cell.angle_gamma   90.00
#
_symmetry.space_group_name_H-M   'P 1'
#
loop_
_entity.id
_entity.type
_entity.pdbx_description
1 polymer ?
#
loop_
_entity_poly.entity_id
_entity_poly.type
_entity_poly.pdbx_seq_one_letter_code
_entity_poly.pdbx_strand_id
1 'polypeptide(L)' 'LTPLTKGYEMNHITMHGGLTVNGRTVIVHVGDGEACATVDGMHFNVRSLWQLYQLLRLLV' A
#
# COMPACT_ATOMS: atom_id res chain seq x y z
N LEU A 1 9.58 40.76 -8.42
CA LEU A 1 8.44 39.83 -8.41
C LEU A 1 8.99 38.41 -8.57
N THR A 2 9.40 37.77 -7.48
CA THR A 2 9.71 36.33 -7.49
C THR A 2 8.37 35.58 -7.58
N PRO A 3 8.17 34.68 -8.56
CA PRO A 3 6.96 33.88 -8.59
C PRO A 3 6.98 32.95 -7.39
N LEU A 4 6.11 33.18 -6.42
CA LEU A 4 5.74 32.19 -5.41
C LEU A 4 4.94 31.11 -6.13
N THR A 5 5.63 30.20 -6.83
CA THR A 5 5.06 28.89 -7.16
C THR A 5 4.91 28.14 -5.84
N LYS A 6 3.84 28.45 -5.10
CA LYS A 6 3.25 27.53 -4.15
C LYS A 6 2.71 26.39 -5.01
N GLY A 7 3.61 25.48 -5.41
CA GLY A 7 3.21 24.21 -5.99
C GLY A 7 2.18 23.66 -5.02
N TYR A 8 0.98 23.38 -5.53
CA TYR A 8 -0.04 22.74 -4.72
C TYR A 8 0.62 21.53 -4.05
N GLU A 9 0.83 21.58 -2.74
CA GLU A 9 1.16 20.39 -1.96
C GLU A 9 -0.05 19.48 -2.17
N MET A 10 0.07 18.54 -3.11
CA MET A 10 -0.89 17.44 -3.21
C MET A 10 -0.90 16.81 -1.83
N ASN A 11 -2.04 16.89 -1.15
CA ASN A 11 -2.23 16.22 0.13
C ASN A 11 -1.81 14.76 -0.06
N HIS A 12 -0.70 14.38 0.58
CA HIS A 12 -0.20 13.02 0.51
C HIS A 12 -1.21 12.13 1.25
N ILE A 13 -2.02 11.40 0.48
CA ILE A 13 -3.00 10.46 1.04
C ILE A 13 -2.31 9.10 1.12
N THR A 14 -1.94 8.72 2.33
CA THR A 14 -1.56 7.34 2.64
C THR A 14 -2.80 6.54 3.02
N MET A 15 -2.96 5.37 2.41
CA MET A 15 -3.99 4.40 2.78
C MET A 15 -3.34 3.22 3.45
N HIS A 16 -3.80 2.88 4.65
CA HIS A 16 -3.39 1.70 5.40
C HIS A 16 -4.62 0.82 5.65
N GLY A 17 -4.50 -0.48 5.40
CA GLY A 17 -5.58 -1.45 5.62
C GLY A 17 -5.04 -2.78 6.11
N GLY A 18 -5.69 -3.38 7.09
CA GLY A 18 -5.35 -4.70 7.62
C GLY A 18 -6.42 -5.73 7.29
N LEU A 19 -6.01 -6.93 6.90
CA LEU A 19 -6.89 -8.08 6.70
C LEU A 19 -6.28 -9.32 7.35
N THR A 20 -7.05 -10.00 8.19
CA THR A 20 -6.67 -11.32 8.70
C THR A 20 -7.26 -12.40 7.80
N VAL A 21 -6.41 -13.22 7.18
CA VAL A 21 -6.82 -14.34 6.31
C VAL A 21 -6.22 -15.62 6.87
N ASN A 22 -7.06 -16.61 7.18
CA ASN A 22 -6.62 -17.92 7.65
C ASN A 22 -5.64 -17.85 8.86
N GLY A 23 -5.89 -16.91 9.78
CA GLY A 23 -5.03 -16.68 10.96
C GLY A 23 -3.76 -15.86 10.69
N ARG A 24 -3.48 -15.50 9.43
CA ARG A 24 -2.33 -14.67 9.03
C ARG A 24 -2.74 -13.22 8.89
N THR A 25 -1.90 -12.31 9.35
CA THR A 25 -2.19 -10.86 9.28
C THR A 25 -1.53 -10.26 8.06
N VAL A 26 -2.34 -9.63 7.20
CA VAL A 26 -1.91 -8.90 6.01
C VAL A 26 -2.10 -7.41 6.25
N ILE A 27 -1.01 -6.62 6.23
CA ILE A 27 -1.05 -5.16 6.35
C ILE A 27 -0.69 -4.56 5.00
N VAL A 28 -1.61 -3.84 4.39
CA VAL A 28 -1.40 -3.14 3.12
C VAL A 28 -1.17 -1.66 3.38
N HIS A 29 -0.15 -1.10 2.75
CA HIS A 29 0.13 0.32 2.71
C HIS A 29 0.18 0.78 1.25
N VAL A 30 -0.48 1.88 0.94
CA VAL A 30 -0.51 2.50 -0.39
C VAL A 30 -0.22 4.00 -0.20
N GLY A 31 0.83 4.50 -0.84
CA GLY A 31 1.27 5.89 -0.72
C GLY A 31 2.31 6.23 -1.80
N ASP A 32 2.38 7.50 -2.21
CA ASP A 32 3.38 8.01 -3.16
C ASP A 32 3.63 7.16 -4.43
N GLY A 33 2.59 6.51 -4.95
CA GLY A 33 2.67 5.65 -6.14
C GLY A 33 3.21 4.25 -5.90
N GLU A 34 3.55 3.91 -4.67
CA GLU A 34 3.96 2.57 -4.24
C GLU A 34 2.87 1.93 -3.39
N ALA A 35 2.76 0.61 -3.49
CA ALA A 35 1.96 -0.19 -2.58
C ALA A 35 2.78 -1.36 -2.08
N CYS A 36 2.64 -1.66 -0.79
CA CYS A 36 3.29 -2.79 -0.16
C CYS A 36 2.32 -3.54 0.74
N ALA A 37 2.57 -4.84 0.89
CA ALA A 37 1.84 -5.70 1.80
C ALA A 37 2.82 -6.41 2.73
N THR A 38 2.54 -6.44 4.02
CA THR A 38 3.28 -7.24 5.00
C THR A 38 2.42 -8.42 5.38
N VAL A 39 2.93 -9.64 5.23
CA VAL A 39 2.26 -10.88 5.63
C VAL A 39 3.13 -11.61 6.63
N ASP A 40 2.65 -11.81 7.86
CA ASP A 40 3.39 -12.50 8.93
C ASP A 40 4.85 -11.98 9.12
N GLY A 41 5.05 -10.67 8.91
CA GLY A 41 6.35 -10.00 8.99
C GLY A 41 7.16 -9.98 7.68
N MET A 42 6.71 -10.67 6.62
CA MET A 42 7.34 -10.64 5.30
C MET A 42 6.76 -9.52 4.44
N HIS A 43 7.64 -8.65 3.92
CA HIS A 43 7.24 -7.50 3.11
C HIS A 43 7.21 -7.83 1.61
N PHE A 44 6.14 -7.46 0.93
CA PHE A 44 5.91 -7.64 -0.50
C PHE A 44 5.68 -6.27 -1.15
N ASN A 45 6.40 -5.98 -2.23
CA ASN A 45 6.07 -4.85 -3.08
C ASN A 45 4.89 -5.27 -3.99
N VAL A 46 3.78 -4.54 -3.88
CA VAL A 46 2.52 -4.84 -4.53
C VAL A 46 2.23 -3.69 -5.48
N ARG A 47 2.61 -3.82 -6.75
CA ARG A 47 2.41 -2.78 -7.76
C ARG A 47 1.02 -2.75 -8.36
N SER A 48 0.15 -3.70 -7.99
CA SER A 48 -1.24 -3.77 -8.46
C SER A 48 -2.14 -4.54 -7.49
N LEU A 49 -3.43 -4.20 -7.50
CA LEU A 49 -4.49 -4.98 -6.85
C LEU A 49 -4.49 -6.46 -7.26
N TRP A 50 -4.09 -6.76 -8.50
CA TRP A 50 -3.97 -8.13 -8.97
C TRP A 50 -2.87 -8.90 -8.25
N GLN A 51 -1.70 -8.30 -8.04
CA GLN A 51 -0.63 -8.92 -7.25
C GLN A 51 -1.05 -9.14 -5.80
N LEU A 52 -1.80 -8.19 -5.22
CA LEU A 52 -2.38 -8.37 -3.89
C LEU A 52 -3.34 -9.56 -3.85
N TYR A 53 -4.22 -9.66 -4.83
CA TYR A 53 -5.15 -10.78 -4.96
C TYR A 53 -4.42 -12.13 -5.10
N GLN A 54 -3.35 -12.20 -5.90
CA GLN A 54 -2.55 -13.43 -6.03
C GLN A 54 -1.88 -13.81 -4.70
N LEU A 55 -1.37 -12.83 -3.95
CA LEU A 55 -0.79 -13.07 -2.63
C LEU A 55 -1.84 -13.62 -1.67
N LEU A 56 -3.01 -12.98 -1.59
CA LEU A 56 -4.14 -13.43 -0.76
C LEU A 56 -4.60 -14.84 -1.15
N ARG A 57 -4.58 -15.18 -2.44
CA ARG A 57 -4.92 -16.52 -2.94
C ARG A 57 -3.96 -17.61 -2.45
N LEU A 58 -2.69 -17.28 -2.20
CA LEU A 58 -1.72 -18.22 -1.64
C LEU A 58 -1.89 -18.43 -0.12
N LEU A 59 -2.65 -17.55 0.55
CA LEU A 59 -2.92 -17.63 1.98
C LEU A 59 -4.19 -18.43 2.32
N VAL A 60 -5.02 -18.72 1.32
CA VAL A 60 -6.27 -19.50 1.45
C VAL A 60 -6.02 -20.98 1.18
#